data_AF-X1S5C3-F1
#
_entry.id   AF-X1S5C3-F1
#
_cell.length_a   1.000
_cell.length_b   1.000
_cell.length_c   1.000
_cell.angle_alpha   90.00
_cell.angle_beta   90.00
_cell.angle_gamma   90.00
#
_symmetry.space_group_name_H-M   'P 1'
#
loop_
_entity.id
_entity.type
_entity.pdbx_description
1 polymer ?
#
loop_
_entity_poly.entity_id
_entity_poly.type
_entity_poly.pdbx_seq_one_letter_code
_entity_poly.pdbx_strand_id
1 'polypeptide(L)'
;EVGLLDEDFFMYGEDIDLSYRLIKAGYENFYYPETTIIHYKGQSTKKSSLNYVVQFYKAMIIFAKKHFSNKNATILNSLIHVAIYFRAALTLLKRFFKQSFLPVSDAFFI
;
A
#
# COMPACT_ATOMS: atom_id res chain seq x y z
N GLU A 1 -29.09 -2.71 0.26
CA GLU A 1 -28.47 -1.38 0.08
C GLU A 1 -26.98 -1.48 0.39
N VAL A 2 -26.11 -0.82 -0.37
CA VAL A 2 -24.64 -1.03 -0.29
C VAL A 2 -23.97 -0.17 0.79
N GLY A 3 -24.59 0.93 1.23
CA GLY A 3 -24.04 1.86 2.21
C GLY A 3 -23.01 2.84 1.62
N LEU A 4 -22.48 3.73 2.46
CA LEU A 4 -21.50 4.76 2.09
C LEU A 4 -20.04 4.26 2.17
N LEU A 5 -19.08 5.17 2.12
CA LEU A 5 -17.68 4.89 2.47
C LEU A 5 -17.58 4.44 3.93
N ASP A 6 -16.68 3.50 4.19
CA ASP A 6 -16.57 2.83 5.47
C ASP A 6 -15.55 3.54 6.39
N GLU A 7 -16.02 4.01 7.54
CA GLU A 7 -15.24 4.84 8.48
C GLU A 7 -14.10 4.09 9.18
N ASP A 8 -14.06 2.74 9.11
CA ASP A 8 -12.90 1.99 9.61
C ASP A 8 -11.63 2.32 8.80
N PHE A 9 -11.79 2.77 7.56
CA PHE A 9 -10.70 3.24 6.71
C PHE A 9 -10.48 4.75 6.92
N PHE A 10 -9.46 5.10 7.70
CA PHE A 10 -9.04 6.51 7.84
C PHE A 10 -8.55 7.12 6.52
N MET A 11 -7.77 6.36 5.75
CA MET A 11 -7.25 6.74 4.44
C MET A 11 -6.74 5.48 3.73
N TYR A 12 -6.93 5.43 2.41
CA TYR A 12 -6.62 4.31 1.53
C TYR A 12 -7.60 3.14 1.75
N GLY A 13 -8.06 2.53 0.66
CA GLY A 13 -8.85 1.29 0.70
C GLY A 13 -10.35 1.47 0.92
N GLU A 14 -10.83 2.66 1.32
CA GLU A 14 -12.25 2.98 1.44
C GLU A 14 -12.99 2.87 0.09
N ASP A 15 -12.31 3.28 -0.97
CA ASP A 15 -12.78 3.22 -2.36
C ASP A 15 -12.80 1.78 -2.89
N ILE A 16 -11.75 1.01 -2.58
CA ILE A 16 -11.63 -0.41 -2.92
C ILE A 16 -12.71 -1.22 -2.20
N ASP A 17 -12.93 -0.96 -0.91
CA ASP A 17 -13.99 -1.59 -0.11
C ASP A 17 -15.37 -1.33 -0.71
N LEU A 18 -15.69 -0.05 -1.00
CA LEU A 18 -16.96 0.32 -1.63
C LEU A 18 -17.12 -0.33 -3.01
N SER A 19 -16.09 -0.27 -3.86
CA SER A 19 -16.12 -0.90 -5.18
C SER A 19 -16.37 -2.41 -5.10
N TYR A 20 -15.72 -3.08 -4.14
CA TYR A 20 -15.90 -4.52 -3.93
C TYR A 20 -17.30 -4.86 -3.39
N ARG A 21 -17.86 -4.05 -2.48
CA ARG A 21 -19.25 -4.20 -2.02
C ARG A 21 -20.27 -3.97 -3.15
N LEU A 22 -20.04 -2.99 -4.02
CA LEU A 22 -20.86 -2.74 -5.20
C LEU A 22 -20.86 -3.96 -6.14
N ILE A 23 -19.68 -4.51 -6.44
CA ILE A 23 -19.57 -5.74 -7.25
C ILE A 23 -20.32 -6.91 -6.60
N LYS A 24 -20.17 -7.11 -5.28
CA LYS A 24 -20.93 -8.15 -4.55
C LYS A 24 -22.45 -7.95 -4.59
N ALA A 25 -22.91 -6.72 -4.72
CA ALA A 25 -24.32 -6.38 -4.85
C ALA A 25 -24.85 -6.46 -6.29
N GLY A 26 -24.02 -6.93 -7.24
CA GLY A 26 -24.41 -7.13 -8.64
C GLY A 26 -24.23 -5.90 -9.54
N TYR A 27 -23.57 -4.85 -9.06
CA TYR A 27 -23.22 -3.70 -9.88
C TYR A 27 -21.93 -3.96 -10.67
N GLU A 28 -21.79 -3.27 -11.80
CA GLU A 28 -20.59 -3.32 -12.62
C GLU A 28 -19.67 -2.15 -12.32
N ASN A 29 -18.36 -2.42 -12.34
CA ASN A 29 -17.34 -1.37 -12.26
C ASN A 29 -16.94 -0.97 -13.69
N PHE A 30 -17.24 0.27 -14.08
CA PHE A 30 -17.03 0.76 -15.44
C PHE A 30 -15.98 1.87 -15.47
N TYR A 31 -15.02 1.75 -16.39
CA TYR A 31 -14.02 2.78 -16.67
C TYR A 31 -14.43 3.57 -17.92
N TYR A 32 -14.58 4.89 -17.78
CA TYR A 32 -14.94 5.78 -18.89
C TYR A 32 -13.73 6.58 -19.38
N PRO A 33 -13.19 6.27 -20.57
CA PRO A 33 -11.93 6.86 -21.05
C PRO A 33 -12.10 8.24 -21.72
N GLU A 34 -13.31 8.70 -22.02
CA GLU A 34 -13.52 9.95 -22.78
C GLU A 34 -13.37 11.22 -21.92
N THR A 35 -13.30 11.07 -20.59
CA THR A 35 -13.06 12.16 -19.66
C THR A 35 -11.60 12.18 -19.21
N THR A 36 -11.02 13.38 -19.11
CA THR A 36 -9.67 13.59 -18.57
C THR A 36 -9.72 14.38 -17.27
N ILE A 37 -9.00 13.91 -16.24
CA ILE A 37 -8.85 14.59 -14.95
C ILE A 37 -7.37 14.76 -14.65
N ILE A 38 -6.95 15.97 -14.28
CA ILE A 38 -5.57 16.24 -13.85
C ILE A 38 -5.46 15.92 -12.35
N HIS A 39 -4.65 14.92 -12.01
CA HIS A 39 -4.35 14.57 -10.62
C HIS A 39 -2.94 15.06 -10.23
N TYR A 40 -2.89 16.10 -9.40
CA TYR A 40 -1.65 16.59 -8.79
C TYR A 40 -1.16 15.64 -7.67
N LYS A 41 -0.42 14.61 -8.06
CA LYS A 41 0.06 13.58 -7.13
C LYS A 41 1.05 14.15 -6.11
N GLY A 42 0.97 13.68 -4.86
CA GLY A 42 2.01 13.89 -3.84
C GLY A 42 1.89 15.18 -3.02
N GLN A 43 0.81 15.95 -3.18
CA GLN A 43 0.53 17.12 -2.34
C GLN A 43 0.19 16.73 -0.89
N SER A 44 -0.65 15.70 -0.70
CA SER A 44 -1.12 15.31 0.64
C SER A 44 -0.21 14.31 1.36
N THR A 45 0.63 13.55 0.63
CA THR A 45 1.53 12.55 1.24
C THR A 45 2.75 12.30 0.38
N LYS A 46 3.95 12.42 0.97
CA LYS A 46 5.19 11.95 0.34
C LYS A 46 5.14 10.42 0.28
N LYS A 47 5.06 9.86 -0.94
CA LYS A 47 4.92 8.42 -1.25
C LYS A 47 6.00 7.49 -0.67
N SER A 48 7.03 8.05 -0.06
CA SER A 48 8.16 7.35 0.56
C SER A 48 8.25 7.57 2.07
N SER A 49 7.26 8.22 2.69
CA SER A 49 7.21 8.31 4.15
C SER A 49 6.81 6.96 4.77
N LEU A 50 7.41 6.64 5.92
CA LEU A 50 7.02 5.46 6.69
C LEU A 50 5.53 5.49 7.06
N ASN A 51 4.99 6.69 7.32
CA ASN A 51 3.57 6.86 7.63
C ASN A 51 2.68 6.41 6.46
N TYR A 52 2.99 6.82 5.21
CA TYR A 52 2.28 6.33 4.02
C TYR A 52 2.21 4.81 3.98
N VAL A 53 3.37 4.15 4.16
CA VAL A 53 3.49 2.69 4.12
C VAL A 53 2.61 2.07 5.20
N VAL A 54 2.71 2.56 6.44
CA VAL A 54 1.93 2.03 7.57
C VAL A 54 0.43 2.18 7.34
N GLN A 55 -0.06 3.36 6.93
CA GLN A 55 -1.49 3.57 6.70
C GLN A 55 -2.03 2.72 5.55
N PHE A 56 -1.28 2.64 4.45
CA PHE A 56 -1.64 1.80 3.31
C PHE A 56 -1.81 0.34 3.72
N TYR A 57 -0.87 -0.22 4.49
CA TYR A 57 -0.99 -1.61 4.93
C TYR A 57 -2.07 -1.83 5.99
N LYS A 58 -2.33 -0.86 6.86
CA LYS A 58 -3.49 -0.92 7.77
C LYS A 58 -4.80 -1.05 7.01
N ALA A 59 -5.00 -0.24 5.98
CA ALA A 59 -6.18 -0.33 5.11
C ALA A 59 -6.31 -1.73 4.47
N MET A 60 -5.21 -2.26 3.91
CA MET A 60 -5.24 -3.60 3.29
C MET A 60 -5.59 -4.72 4.29
N ILE A 61 -5.15 -4.60 5.54
CA ILE A 61 -5.51 -5.55 6.61
C ILE A 61 -7.00 -5.46 6.95
N ILE A 62 -7.56 -4.25 7.03
CA ILE A 62 -9.01 -4.04 7.27
C ILE A 62 -9.81 -4.68 6.14
N PHE A 63 -9.48 -4.36 4.89
CA PHE A 63 -10.12 -4.95 3.71
C PHE A 63 -10.06 -6.48 3.74
N ALA A 64 -8.88 -7.03 4.02
CA ALA A 64 -8.67 -8.46 4.04
C ALA A 64 -9.53 -9.18 5.09
N LYS A 65 -9.63 -8.61 6.29
CA LYS A 65 -10.45 -9.14 7.39
C LYS A 65 -11.94 -9.08 7.08
N LYS A 66 -12.41 -8.03 6.39
CA LYS A 66 -13.83 -7.88 6.02
C LYS A 66 -14.26 -8.85 4.93
N HIS A 67 -13.39 -9.13 3.95
CA HIS A 67 -13.81 -9.77 2.70
C HIS A 67 -13.29 -11.18 2.47
N PHE A 68 -12.29 -11.64 3.22
CA PHE A 68 -11.76 -13.00 3.11
C PHE A 68 -11.96 -13.79 4.42
N SER A 69 -12.04 -15.11 4.31
CA SER A 69 -12.13 -15.99 5.49
C SER A 69 -10.96 -15.77 6.44
N ASN A 70 -11.16 -15.99 7.75
CA ASN A 70 -10.12 -15.76 8.77
C ASN A 70 -8.78 -16.45 8.44
N LYS A 71 -8.82 -17.63 7.82
CA LYS A 71 -7.60 -18.33 7.37
C LYS A 71 -6.90 -17.58 6.23
N ASN A 72 -7.64 -17.14 5.21
CA ASN A 72 -7.10 -16.40 4.07
C ASN A 72 -6.61 -15.00 4.49
N ALA A 73 -7.36 -14.31 5.34
CA ALA A 73 -6.97 -13.03 5.91
C ALA A 73 -5.69 -13.13 6.75
N THR A 74 -5.53 -14.22 7.53
CA THR A 74 -4.30 -14.45 8.31
C THR A 74 -3.10 -14.70 7.41
N ILE A 75 -3.23 -15.56 6.39
CA ILE A 75 -2.15 -15.82 5.44
C ILE A 75 -1.76 -14.54 4.69
N LEU A 76 -2.75 -13.79 4.18
CA LEU A 76 -2.51 -12.52 3.48
C LEU A 76 -1.82 -11.52 4.41
N ASN A 77 -2.26 -11.41 5.65
CA ASN A 77 -1.64 -10.55 6.65
C ASN A 77 -0.18 -10.94 6.91
N SER A 78 0.12 -12.23 7.07
CA SER A 78 1.49 -12.73 7.24
C SER A 78 2.36 -12.41 6.02
N LEU A 79 1.85 -12.64 4.80
CA LEU A 79 2.58 -12.33 3.56
C LEU A 79 2.88 -10.84 3.41
N ILE A 80 1.91 -9.99 3.76
CA ILE A 80 2.07 -8.53 3.78
C ILE A 80 3.20 -8.13 4.75
N HIS A 81 3.21 -8.65 5.98
CA HIS A 81 4.25 -8.33 6.95
C HIS A 81 5.64 -8.78 6.48
N VAL A 82 5.73 -10.00 5.93
CA VAL A 82 6.99 -10.50 5.34
C VAL A 82 7.48 -9.58 4.23
N ALA A 83 6.61 -9.16 3.31
CA ALA A 83 6.97 -8.27 2.22
C ALA A 83 7.46 -6.89 2.72
N ILE A 84 6.83 -6.33 3.76
CA ILE A 84 7.24 -5.07 4.40
C ILE A 84 8.65 -5.20 4.99
N TYR A 85 8.87 -6.21 5.83
CA TYR A 85 10.16 -6.42 6.48
C TYR A 85 11.26 -6.75 5.48
N PHE A 86 10.96 -7.54 4.45
CA PHE A 86 11.89 -7.82 3.37
C PHE A 86 12.30 -6.54 2.62
N ARG A 87 11.33 -5.69 2.25
CA ARG A 87 11.62 -4.41 1.58
C ARG A 87 12.39 -3.44 2.48
N ALA A 88 12.10 -3.42 3.78
CA ALA A 88 12.85 -2.64 4.77
C ALA A 88 14.30 -3.13 4.86
N ALA A 89 14.52 -4.44 4.98
CA ALA A 89 15.84 -5.06 5.00
C ALA A 89 16.65 -4.72 3.73
N LEU A 90 16.06 -4.87 2.54
CA LEU A 90 16.70 -4.47 1.28
C LEU A 90 17.09 -2.99 1.25
N THR A 91 16.24 -2.12 1.82
CA THR A 91 16.51 -0.68 1.88
C THR A 91 17.67 -0.37 2.84
N LEU A 92 17.72 -1.03 3.99
CA LEU A 92 18.81 -0.89 4.96
C LEU A 92 20.13 -1.44 4.39
N LEU A 93 20.10 -2.61 3.76
CA LEU A 93 21.26 -3.19 3.07
C LEU A 93 21.79 -2.23 2.00
N LYS A 94 20.92 -1.73 1.12
CA LYS A 94 21.31 -0.77 0.09
C LYS A 94 21.93 0.49 0.68
N ARG A 95 21.38 1.00 1.79
CA ARG A 95 21.92 2.17 2.50
C ARG A 95 23.30 1.87 3.09
N PHE A 96 23.47 0.72 3.74
CA PHE A 96 24.75 0.28 4.30
C PHE A 96 25.82 0.15 3.22
N PHE A 97 25.54 -0.52 2.09
CA PHE A 97 26.47 -0.61 0.97
C PHE A 97 26.83 0.77 0.42
N LYS A 98 25.85 1.67 0.22
CA LYS A 98 26.13 3.02 -0.26
C LYS A 98 27.00 3.83 0.71
N GLN A 99 26.82 3.64 2.02
CA GLN A 99 27.44 4.46 3.06
C GLN A 99 28.81 3.92 3.52
N SER A 100 29.07 2.62 3.33
CA SER A 100 30.33 1.96 3.72
C SER A 100 31.23 1.62 2.52
N PHE A 101 30.67 1.18 1.39
CA PHE A 101 31.47 0.68 0.26
C PHE A 101 32.01 1.80 -0.63
N LEU A 102 31.18 2.79 -0.99
CA LEU A 102 31.58 3.92 -1.84
C LEU A 102 32.72 4.76 -1.24
N PRO A 103 32.68 5.21 0.04
CA PRO A 103 33.78 5.99 0.59
C PRO A 103 35.07 5.18 0.79
N VAL A 104 34.97 3.86 1.04
CA VAL A 104 36.14 2.99 1.16
C VAL A 104 36.78 2.73 -0.20
N SER A 105 36.00 2.52 -1.26
CA SER A 105 36.56 2.41 -2.61
C SER A 105 37.20 3.72 -3.05
N ASP A 106 36.56 4.86 -2.82
CA ASP A 106 37.11 6.18 -3.19
C ASP A 106 38.42 6.45 -2.44
N ALA A 107 38.53 6.06 -1.16
CA ALA A 107 39.77 6.20 -0.38
C ALA A 107 40.90 5.24 -0.81
N PHE A 108 40.60 4.17 -1.55
CA PHE A 108 41.61 3.23 -2.06
C PHE A 108 42.10 3.58 -3.47
N PHE A 109 41.33 4.37 -4.24
CA PHE A 109 41.65 4.76 -5.62
C PHE A 109 42.10 6.24 -5.76
N ILE A 110 42.20 6.97 -4.65
CA ILE A 110 42.91 8.27 -4.53
C ILE A 110 44.26 8.01 -3.88
#